data_AF-A0A945D8Y2-F1
#
_entry.id   AF-A0A945D8Y2-F1
#
_cell.length_a   1.000
_cell.length_b   1.000
_cell.length_c   1.000
_cell.angle_alpha   90.00
_cell.angle_beta   90.00
_cell.angle_gamma   90.00
#
_symmetry.space_group_name_H-M   'P 1'
#
loop_
_entity.id
_entity.type
_entity.pdbx_description
1 polymer ?
#
loop_
_entity_poly.entity_id
_entity_poly.type
_entity_poly.pdbx_seq_one_letter_code
_entity_poly.pdbx_strand_id
1 'polypeptide(L)'
;MTELTATSSIDRVFDYLPTDVRQELSESQIGALADAIKRSGWRQNHKVNIRLSIPLIFTRIFVTVIAGAEKREPDRRQIEKSSHPLRTFGNFLFVGAVALLIYAIALAGILAYSSILEF
;
A
#
# COMPACT_ATOMS: atom_id res chain seq x y z
N MET A 1 -7.67 -1.64 22.25
CA MET A 1 -8.19 -1.87 20.87
C MET A 1 -7.12 -2.50 19.96
N THR A 2 -6.26 -3.38 20.49
CA THR A 2 -5.06 -3.90 19.79
C THR A 2 -5.07 -5.43 19.67
N GLU A 3 -5.83 -6.14 20.52
CA GLU A 3 -5.92 -7.60 20.51
C GLU A 3 -6.72 -8.18 19.34
N LEU A 4 -7.82 -7.53 18.93
CA LEU A 4 -8.71 -8.02 17.86
C LEU A 4 -8.01 -8.11 16.48
N THR A 5 -6.96 -7.34 16.25
CA THR A 5 -6.18 -7.37 14.99
C THR A 5 -5.22 -8.56 14.90
N ALA A 6 -4.71 -9.05 16.02
CA ALA A 6 -3.75 -10.15 16.05
C ALA A 6 -4.41 -11.48 15.67
N THR A 7 -5.56 -11.78 16.29
CA THR A 7 -6.38 -12.97 16.01
C THR A 7 -6.74 -13.03 14.53
N SER A 8 -7.27 -11.95 13.95
CA SER A 8 -7.67 -11.90 12.53
C SER A 8 -6.55 -12.08 11.48
N SER A 9 -5.28 -11.90 11.87
CA SER A 9 -4.13 -12.03 10.98
C SER A 9 -3.56 -13.46 11.03
N ILE A 10 -3.60 -14.08 12.21
CA ILE A 10 -3.21 -15.47 12.44
C ILE A 10 -4.27 -16.38 11.85
N ASP A 11 -5.56 -16.14 12.12
CA ASP A 11 -6.67 -16.96 11.59
C ASP A 11 -6.58 -17.12 10.07
N ARG A 12 -6.27 -16.02 9.36
CA ARG A 12 -6.04 -16.05 7.92
C ARG A 12 -4.88 -16.92 7.48
N VAL A 13 -3.74 -16.88 8.18
CA VAL A 13 -2.59 -17.74 7.86
C VAL A 13 -2.93 -19.20 8.12
N PHE A 14 -3.65 -19.46 9.22
CA PHE A 14 -4.10 -20.79 9.57
C PHE A 14 -5.08 -21.34 8.54
N ASP A 15 -5.97 -20.53 7.97
CA ASP A 15 -6.96 -20.93 6.94
C ASP A 15 -6.35 -21.41 5.63
N TYR A 16 -5.11 -21.03 5.33
CA TYR A 16 -4.36 -21.54 4.18
C TYR A 16 -3.44 -22.72 4.51
N LEU A 17 -3.31 -23.10 5.79
CA LEU A 17 -2.51 -24.27 6.17
C LEU A 17 -3.30 -25.56 5.88
N PRO A 18 -2.66 -26.53 5.20
CA PRO A 18 -3.19 -27.88 5.09
C PRO A 18 -3.54 -28.46 6.47
N THR A 19 -4.64 -29.23 6.53
CA THR A 19 -5.23 -29.66 7.80
C THR A 19 -4.32 -30.60 8.59
N ASP A 20 -3.51 -31.38 7.89
CA ASP A 20 -2.41 -32.22 8.39
C ASP A 20 -1.35 -31.38 9.11
N VAL A 21 -0.86 -30.31 8.48
CA VAL A 21 0.12 -29.40 9.09
C VAL A 21 -0.46 -28.67 10.31
N ARG A 22 -1.75 -28.31 10.25
CA ARG A 22 -2.43 -27.59 11.35
C ARG A 22 -2.52 -28.44 12.63
N GLN A 23 -2.65 -29.76 12.50
CA GLN A 23 -2.76 -30.67 13.63
C GLN A 23 -1.40 -31.01 14.28
N GLU A 24 -0.30 -30.82 13.55
CA GLU A 24 1.05 -31.04 14.04
C GLU A 24 1.63 -29.83 14.81
N LEU A 25 1.00 -28.66 14.69
CA LEU A 25 1.45 -27.44 15.36
C LEU A 25 1.04 -27.44 16.84
N SER A 26 2.03 -27.42 17.74
CA SER A 26 1.80 -27.26 19.16
C SER A 26 1.37 -25.82 19.51
N GLU A 27 0.65 -25.63 20.62
CA GLU A 27 0.22 -24.29 21.06
C GLU A 27 1.39 -23.31 21.21
N SER A 28 2.57 -23.79 21.62
CA SER A 28 3.78 -22.96 21.73
C SER A 28 4.32 -22.54 20.36
N GLN A 29 4.21 -23.38 19.34
CA GLN A 29 4.58 -23.04 17.95
C GLN A 29 3.58 -22.05 17.34
N ILE A 30 2.28 -22.21 17.63
CA ILE A 30 1.24 -21.27 17.23
C ILE A 30 1.51 -19.90 17.84
N GLY A 31 1.85 -19.84 19.14
CA GLY A 31 2.22 -18.60 19.83
C GLY A 31 3.49 -17.95 19.28
N ALA A 32 4.52 -18.74 18.96
CA ALA A 32 5.75 -18.23 18.35
C ALA A 32 5.49 -17.66 16.95
N LEU A 33 4.66 -18.32 16.15
CA LEU A 33 4.27 -17.85 14.82
C LEU A 33 3.43 -16.57 14.90
N ALA A 34 2.49 -16.52 15.83
CA ALA A 34 1.69 -15.34 16.15
C ALA A 34 2.57 -14.12 16.46
N ASP A 35 3.58 -14.31 17.30
CA ASP A 35 4.51 -13.26 17.69
C ASP A 35 5.46 -12.86 16.55
N ALA A 36 5.92 -13.82 15.75
CA ALA A 36 6.70 -13.54 14.55
C ALA A 36 5.90 -12.71 13.54
N ILE A 37 4.64 -13.04 13.30
CA ILE A 37 3.73 -12.29 12.41
C ILE A 37 3.51 -10.88 12.94
N LYS A 38 3.25 -10.71 14.24
CA LYS A 38 3.12 -9.38 14.87
C LYS A 38 4.38 -8.54 14.67
N ARG A 39 5.57 -9.12 14.91
CA ARG A 39 6.87 -8.45 14.76
C ARG A 39 7.25 -8.18 13.31
N SER A 40 6.78 -9.01 12.38
CA SER A 40 7.01 -8.84 10.94
C SER A 40 6.30 -7.62 10.36
N GLY A 41 5.49 -6.91 11.17
CA GLY A 41 4.73 -5.68 10.92
C GLY A 41 5.17 -4.83 9.74
N TRP A 42 4.94 -5.34 8.54
CA TRP A 42 5.20 -4.67 7.27
C TRP A 42 4.37 -3.37 7.18
N ARG A 43 3.26 -3.32 7.94
CA ARG A 43 2.41 -2.14 8.09
C ARG A 43 2.93 -1.06 9.05
N GLN A 44 3.84 -1.37 9.98
CA GLN A 44 4.22 -0.44 11.06
C GLN A 44 5.45 0.42 10.75
N ASN A 45 6.22 0.09 9.71
CA ASN A 45 7.53 0.74 9.46
C ASN A 45 7.53 1.77 8.33
N HIS A 46 6.39 2.01 7.68
CA HIS A 46 6.26 3.01 6.63
C HIS A 46 5.71 4.31 7.21
N LYS A 47 6.50 5.39 7.16
CA LYS A 47 6.09 6.72 7.65
C LYS A 47 4.89 7.27 6.88
N VAL A 48 4.71 6.84 5.63
CA VAL A 48 3.56 7.18 4.78
C VAL A 48 2.93 5.88 4.28
N ASN A 49 1.65 5.68 4.59
CA ASN A 49 0.86 4.54 4.13
C ASN A 49 -0.57 5.01 3.83
N ILE A 50 -0.77 5.60 2.66
CA ILE A 50 -2.07 6.08 2.19
C ILE A 50 -2.66 5.01 1.28
N ARG A 51 -3.88 4.56 1.60
CA ARG A 51 -4.61 3.58 0.80
C ARG A 51 -6.00 4.12 0.54
N LEU A 52 -6.26 4.49 -0.69
CA LEU A 52 -7.52 5.06 -1.14
C LEU A 52 -8.22 4.06 -2.05
N SER A 53 -9.49 3.79 -1.74
CA SER A 53 -10.39 3.04 -2.62
C SER A 53 -11.44 4.01 -3.13
N ILE A 54 -11.41 4.31 -4.42
CA ILE A 54 -12.37 5.22 -5.04
C ILE A 54 -13.44 4.35 -5.71
N PRO A 55 -14.68 4.31 -5.16
CA PRO A 55 -15.77 3.61 -5.80
C PRO A 55 -16.24 4.44 -7.01
N LEU A 56 -15.93 3.99 -8.22
CA LEU A 56 -16.57 4.49 -9.44
C LEU A 56 -17.80 3.62 -9.73
N ILE A 57 -18.79 4.19 -10.42
CA ILE A 57 -20.07 3.55 -10.73
C ILE A 57 -19.88 2.20 -11.47
N PHE A 58 -18.82 2.08 -12.29
CA PHE A 58 -18.54 0.89 -13.10
C PHE A 58 -17.26 0.13 -12.70
N THR A 59 -16.44 0.65 -11.77
CA THR A 59 -15.19 0.01 -11.34
C THR A 59 -14.72 0.50 -9.98
N ARG A 60 -13.84 -0.24 -9.31
CA ARG A 60 -13.19 0.21 -8.07
C ARG A 60 -11.74 0.47 -8.36
N ILE A 61 -11.31 1.73 -8.27
CA ILE A 61 -9.89 2.06 -8.40
C ILE A 61 -9.28 2.02 -7.00
N PHE A 62 -8.17 1.29 -6.88
CA PHE A 62 -7.37 1.25 -5.67
C PHE A 62 -6.05 1.97 -5.90
N VAL A 63 -5.78 2.98 -5.07
CA VAL A 63 -4.54 3.76 -5.09
C VAL A 63 -3.83 3.55 -3.76
N THR A 64 -2.55 3.16 -3.81
CA THR A 64 -1.73 3.00 -2.62
C THR A 64 -0.42 3.76 -2.77
N VAL A 65 -0.15 4.64 -1.82
CA VAL A 65 1.10 5.37 -1.70
C VAL A 65 1.78 4.93 -0.41
N ILE A 66 2.92 4.24 -0.56
CA ILE A 66 3.74 3.79 0.55
C ILE A 66 5.10 4.47 0.44
N ALA A 67 5.52 5.17 1.49
CA ALA A 67 6.87 5.73 1.58
C ALA A 67 7.46 5.48 2.97
N GLY A 68 8.76 5.23 3.01
CA GLY A 68 9.50 4.94 4.24
C GLY A 68 10.99 4.79 3.98
N ALA A 69 11.77 4.64 5.05
CA ALA A 69 13.19 4.38 4.94
C ALA A 69 13.43 2.99 4.31
N GLU A 70 14.21 2.95 3.24
CA GLU A 70 14.61 1.71 2.58
C GLU A 70 15.68 1.01 3.41
N LYS A 71 15.37 -0.18 3.92
CA LYS A 71 16.26 -0.99 4.77
C LYS A 71 16.70 -2.30 4.10
N ARG A 72 16.24 -2.56 2.87
CA ARG A 72 16.52 -3.80 2.14
C ARG A 72 17.92 -3.79 1.52
N GLU A 73 18.57 -4.95 1.53
CA GLU A 73 19.89 -5.12 0.92
C GLU A 73 19.91 -4.75 -0.58
N PRO A 74 21.07 -4.28 -1.10
CA PRO A 74 21.20 -3.83 -2.48
C PRO A 74 20.84 -4.91 -3.51
N ASP A 75 21.20 -6.16 -3.28
CA ASP A 75 20.92 -7.27 -4.21
C ASP A 75 19.42 -7.51 -4.36
N ARG A 76 18.68 -7.49 -3.24
CA ARG A 76 17.22 -7.62 -3.27
C ARG A 76 16.54 -6.43 -3.95
N ARG A 77 17.12 -5.22 -3.85
CA ARG A 77 16.61 -4.02 -4.54
C ARG A 77 16.76 -4.11 -6.06
N GLN A 78 17.81 -4.73 -6.58
CA GLN A 78 17.99 -4.88 -8.02
C GLN A 78 16.98 -5.87 -8.62
N ILE A 79 16.72 -6.99 -7.93
CA ILE A 79 15.70 -7.97 -8.34
C ILE A 79 14.29 -7.37 -8.29
N GLU A 80 13.99 -6.55 -7.29
CA GLU A 80 12.69 -5.90 -7.17
C GLU A 80 12.46 -4.85 -8.29
N LYS A 81 13.51 -4.12 -8.68
CA LYS A 81 13.48 -3.15 -9.80
C LYS A 81 13.25 -3.82 -11.16
N SER A 82 13.81 -5.00 -11.40
CA SER A 82 13.56 -5.73 -12.65
C SER A 82 12.14 -6.27 -12.72
N SER A 83 11.57 -6.63 -11.57
CA SER A 83 10.21 -7.18 -11.44
C SER A 83 9.11 -6.10 -11.51
N HIS A 84 9.41 -4.85 -11.14
CA HIS A 84 8.45 -3.73 -11.11
C HIS A 84 8.95 -2.54 -11.95
N PRO A 85 8.91 -2.63 -13.29
CA PRO A 85 9.39 -1.57 -14.15
C PRO A 85 8.53 -0.31 -14.00
N LEU A 86 9.16 0.81 -13.64
CA LEU A 86 8.48 2.11 -13.54
C LEU A 86 8.11 2.67 -14.93
N ARG A 87 8.86 2.30 -15.97
CA ARG A 87 8.72 2.80 -17.35
C ARG A 87 7.72 1.98 -18.17
N THR A 88 6.56 1.63 -17.62
CA THR A 88 5.46 1.09 -18.42
C THR A 88 4.66 2.23 -19.06
N PHE A 89 4.04 1.95 -20.21
CA PHE A 89 3.17 2.92 -20.89
C PHE A 89 2.01 3.37 -19.99
N GLY A 90 1.43 2.44 -19.21
CA GLY A 90 0.38 2.75 -18.23
C GLY A 90 0.84 3.71 -17.13
N ASN A 91 2.05 3.52 -16.58
CA ASN A 91 2.61 4.45 -15.60
C ASN A 91 2.87 5.83 -16.18
N PHE A 92 3.35 5.90 -17.43
CA PHE A 92 3.57 7.17 -18.12
C PHE A 92 2.25 7.94 -18.31
N LEU A 93 1.20 7.26 -18.78
CA LEU A 93 -0.14 7.86 -18.90
C LEU A 93 -0.68 8.31 -17.55
N PHE A 94 -0.50 7.51 -16.49
CA PHE A 94 -0.94 7.87 -15.14
C PHE A 94 -0.24 9.14 -14.63
N VAL A 95 1.09 9.22 -14.76
CA VAL A 95 1.87 10.41 -14.36
C VAL A 95 1.43 11.64 -15.18
N GLY A 96 1.24 11.47 -16.49
CA GLY A 96 0.73 12.54 -17.36
C GLY A 96 -0.65 13.04 -16.93
N ALA A 97 -1.57 12.15 -16.62
CA ALA A 97 -2.92 12.51 -16.14
C ALA A 97 -2.88 13.27 -14.81
N VAL A 98 -2.04 12.83 -13.86
CA VAL A 98 -1.86 13.54 -12.57
C VAL A 98 -1.26 14.92 -12.78
N ALA A 99 -0.25 15.05 -13.67
CA ALA A 99 0.36 16.34 -13.98
C ALA A 99 -0.65 17.32 -14.61
N LEU A 100 -1.45 16.85 -15.57
CA LEU A 100 -2.53 17.64 -16.18
C LEU A 100 -3.56 18.10 -15.15
N LEU A 101 -3.96 17.22 -14.22
CA LEU A 101 -4.90 17.57 -13.16
C LEU A 101 -4.35 18.68 -12.25
N ILE A 102 -3.09 18.59 -11.84
CA ILE A 102 -2.44 19.64 -11.03
C ILE A 102 -2.40 20.96 -11.81
N TYR A 103 -2.06 20.90 -13.10
CA TYR A 103 -2.00 22.09 -13.94
C TYR A 103 -3.38 22.74 -14.11
N ALA A 104 -4.44 21.94 -14.28
CA ALA A 104 -5.81 22.42 -14.37
C ALA A 104 -6.26 23.11 -13.07
N ILE A 105 -5.93 22.53 -11.91
CA ILE A 105 -6.22 23.13 -10.60
C ILE A 105 -5.49 24.47 -10.42
N ALA A 106 -4.20 24.52 -10.77
CA ALA A 106 -3.41 25.75 -10.68
C ALA A 106 -3.97 26.84 -11.60
N LEU A 107 -4.29 26.49 -12.84
CA LEU A 107 -4.89 27.42 -13.81
C LEU A 107 -6.24 27.94 -13.33
N ALA A 108 -7.11 27.06 -12.81
CA ALA A 108 -8.39 27.47 -12.24
C ALA A 108 -8.22 28.44 -11.05
N GLY A 109 -7.22 28.19 -10.19
CA GLY A 109 -6.89 29.09 -9.08
C GLY A 109 -6.39 30.46 -9.55
N ILE A 110 -5.54 30.49 -10.58
CA ILE A 110 -5.05 31.74 -11.17
C ILE A 110 -6.21 32.53 -11.79
N LEU A 111 -7.08 31.87 -12.55
CA LEU A 111 -8.24 32.51 -13.17
C LEU A 111 -9.20 33.07 -12.11
N ALA A 112 -9.48 32.30 -11.06
CA ALA A 112 -10.30 32.76 -9.95
C ALA A 112 -9.68 33.98 -9.25
N TYR A 113 -8.37 33.97 -9.00
CA TYR A 113 -7.67 35.10 -8.40
C TYR A 113 -7.69 36.35 -9.28
N SER A 114 -7.45 36.19 -10.58
CA SER A 114 -7.52 37.29 -11.56
C SER A 114 -8.91 37.92 -11.58
N SER A 115 -9.97 37.11 -11.52
CA SER A 115 -11.35 37.61 -11.53
C SER A 115 -11.70 38.44 -10.30
N ILE A 116 -11.00 38.25 -9.18
CA ILE A 116 -11.21 39.01 -7.94
C ILE A 116 -10.50 40.37 -8.00
N LEU A 117 -9.36 40.47 -8.69
CA LEU A 117 -8.58 41.71 -8.79
C LEU A 117 -9.11 42.71 -9.82
N GLU A 118 -9.94 42.27 -10.76
CA GLU A 118 -10.58 43.14 -11.76
C GLU A 118 -11.85 43.87 -11.25
N PHE A 119 -12.28 43.62 -10.00
CA PHE A 119 -13.33 44.36 -9.29
C PHE A 119 -12.74 45.35 -8.27
#